data_AF-A0A7V9RGH9-F1
#
_entry.id   AF-A0A7V9RGH9-F1
#
_cell.length_a   1.000
_cell.length_b   1.000
_cell.length_c   1.000
_cell.angle_alpha   90.00
_cell.angle_beta   90.00
_cell.angle_gamma   90.00
#
_symmetry.space_group_name_H-M   'P 1'
#
loop_
_entity.id
_entity.type
_entity.pdbx_description
1 polymer ?
#
loop_
_entity_poly.entity_id
_entity_poly.type
_entity_poly.pdbx_seq_one_letter_code
_entity_poly.pdbx_strand_id
1 'polypeptide(L)'
;MIRSIVLGLLIAATIASCVVNRLMGPRLTGTCEGACDHYISCKAGKVDKVQCRNECPGVFADRDSLMAFESLSCPNAIEYVDGKSTKAASTKPR
;
A
#
# COMPACT_ATOMS: atom_id res chain seq x y z
N MET A 1 -45.11 -12.05 17.69
CA MET A 1 -44.22 -10.90 17.42
C MET A 1 -42.76 -11.30 17.68
N ILE A 2 -42.13 -12.17 16.87
CA ILE A 2 -40.75 -12.66 17.14
C ILE A 2 -40.00 -13.02 15.84
N ARG A 3 -39.91 -12.11 14.85
CA ARG A 3 -39.29 -12.43 13.55
C ARG A 3 -38.38 -11.35 12.93
N SER A 4 -37.95 -10.34 13.69
CA SER A 4 -37.22 -9.21 13.10
C SER A 4 -35.82 -8.94 13.66
N ILE A 5 -35.24 -9.83 14.48
CA ILE A 5 -33.98 -9.54 15.20
C ILE A 5 -32.74 -10.20 14.55
N VAL A 6 -32.86 -10.85 13.39
CA VAL A 6 -31.73 -11.59 12.79
C VAL A 6 -30.97 -10.80 11.70
N LEU A 7 -31.45 -9.61 11.31
CA LEU A 7 -30.88 -8.86 10.18
C LEU A 7 -29.87 -7.75 10.56
N GLY A 8 -29.42 -7.67 11.82
CA GLY A 8 -28.57 -6.58 12.30
C GLY A 8 -27.07 -6.88 12.42
N LEU A 9 -26.65 -8.14 12.32
CA LEU A 9 -25.32 -8.57 12.82
C LEU A 9 -24.25 -8.86 11.76
N LEU A 10 -24.56 -8.71 10.47
CA LEU A 10 -23.59 -9.00 9.39
C LEU A 10 -22.78 -7.79 8.89
N ILE A 11 -23.14 -6.55 9.29
CA ILE A 11 -22.49 -5.34 8.74
C ILE A 11 -21.30 -4.86 9.59
N ALA A 12 -21.14 -5.36 10.83
CA ALA A 12 -20.07 -4.89 11.72
C ALA A 12 -18.67 -5.48 11.40
N ALA A 13 -18.59 -6.56 10.61
CA ALA A 13 -17.31 -7.22 10.32
C ALA A 13 -16.47 -6.50 9.25
N THR A 14 -17.06 -5.63 8.43
CA THR A 14 -16.30 -4.94 7.36
C THR A 14 -15.60 -3.67 7.84
N ILE A 15 -16.02 -3.09 8.97
CA ILE A 15 -15.47 -1.85 9.51
C ILE A 15 -14.25 -2.09 10.43
N ALA A 16 -14.15 -3.27 11.03
CA ALA A 16 -13.04 -3.59 11.95
C ALA A 16 -11.69 -3.75 11.23
N SER A 17 -11.69 -4.19 9.96
CA SER A 17 -10.45 -4.31 9.17
C SER A 17 -9.81 -2.97 8.81
N CYS A 18 -10.55 -1.86 8.83
CA CYS A 18 -10.00 -0.54 8.56
C CYS A 18 -9.28 0.08 9.75
N VAL A 19 -9.55 -0.36 10.98
CA VAL A 19 -9.04 0.30 12.20
C VAL A 19 -7.73 -0.34 12.68
N VAL A 20 -7.56 -1.66 12.53
CA VAL A 20 -6.30 -2.34 12.90
C VAL A 20 -5.14 -1.87 12.01
N ASN A 21 -5.41 -1.54 10.75
CA ASN A 21 -4.41 -0.98 9.82
C ASN A 21 -4.00 0.47 10.15
N ARG A 22 -4.63 1.12 11.14
CA ARG A 22 -4.38 2.53 11.48
C ARG A 22 -3.41 2.71 12.65
N LEU A 23 -3.15 1.67 13.44
CA LEU A 23 -2.32 1.74 14.66
C LEU A 23 -0.85 1.36 14.43
N MET A 24 -0.53 0.67 13.33
CA MET A 24 0.84 0.49 12.86
C MET A 24 1.11 1.49 11.74
N GLY A 25 1.22 2.77 12.11
CA GLY A 25 1.77 3.77 11.20
C GLY A 25 3.15 3.28 10.71
N PRO A 26 3.44 3.38 9.41
CA PRO A 26 4.72 2.92 8.87
C PRO A 26 5.85 3.63 9.60
N ARG A 27 6.78 2.84 10.17
CA ARG A 27 8.02 3.41 10.69
C ARG A 27 8.76 3.99 9.49
N LEU A 28 8.87 5.30 9.44
CA LEU A 28 9.59 5.99 8.37
C LEU A 28 11.07 5.64 8.52
N THR A 29 11.58 4.82 7.59
CA THR A 29 12.98 4.43 7.54
C THR A 29 13.75 5.28 6.54
N GLY A 30 13.07 5.81 5.52
CA GLY A 30 13.71 6.47 4.39
C GLY A 30 14.59 5.53 3.58
N THR A 31 14.31 4.23 3.60
CA THR A 31 15.08 3.21 2.89
C THR A 31 14.20 2.48 1.89
N CYS A 32 14.82 1.91 0.86
CA CYS A 32 14.10 1.02 -0.05
C CYS A 32 13.50 -0.20 0.66
N GLU A 33 14.07 -0.64 1.78
CA GLU A 33 13.51 -1.74 2.56
C GLU A 33 12.18 -1.35 3.21
N GLY A 34 12.14 -0.21 3.91
CA GLY A 34 10.92 0.28 4.54
C GLY A 34 9.84 0.69 3.54
N ALA A 35 10.23 1.33 2.43
CA ALA A 35 9.29 1.67 1.35
C ALA A 35 8.67 0.40 0.72
N CYS A 36 9.48 -0.63 0.47
CA CYS A 36 8.97 -1.90 -0.05
C CYS A 36 8.10 -2.62 0.98
N ASP A 37 8.49 -2.67 2.24
CA ASP A 37 7.66 -3.28 3.29
C ASP A 37 6.31 -2.57 3.43
N HIS A 38 6.30 -1.24 3.34
CA HIS A 38 5.06 -0.46 3.30
C HIS A 38 4.20 -0.85 2.09
N TYR A 39 4.74 -0.82 0.88
CA TYR A 39 3.99 -1.13 -0.34
C TYR A 39 3.47 -2.58 -0.38
N ILE A 40 4.30 -3.56 0.04
CA ILE A 40 3.93 -4.98 0.13
C ILE A 40 2.81 -5.18 1.16
N SER A 41 2.90 -4.49 2.30
CA SER A 41 1.85 -4.54 3.32
C SER A 41 0.53 -4.00 2.77
N CYS A 42 0.57 -2.90 2.02
CA CYS A 42 -0.61 -2.31 1.37
C CYS A 42 -1.21 -3.20 0.28
N LYS A 43 -0.40 -3.98 -0.44
CA LYS A 43 -0.86 -4.97 -1.43
C LYS A 43 -1.17 -6.36 -0.84
N ALA A 44 -1.16 -6.51 0.48
CA ALA A 44 -1.38 -7.78 1.17
C ALA A 44 -0.45 -8.91 0.67
N GLY A 45 0.84 -8.62 0.48
CA GLY A 45 1.86 -9.63 0.17
C GLY A 45 1.95 -10.06 -1.30
N LYS A 46 1.19 -9.44 -2.21
CA LYS A 46 1.17 -9.82 -3.65
C LYS A 46 2.38 -9.32 -4.47
N VAL A 47 3.42 -8.81 -3.81
CA VAL A 47 4.59 -8.19 -4.45
C VAL A 47 5.84 -8.89 -3.95
N ASP A 48 6.73 -9.23 -4.88
CA ASP A 48 8.03 -9.80 -4.52
C ASP A 48 8.95 -8.74 -3.88
N LYS A 49 9.40 -9.01 -2.65
CA LYS A 49 10.21 -8.07 -1.87
C LYS A 49 11.57 -7.81 -2.52
N VAL A 50 12.17 -8.80 -3.16
CA VAL A 50 13.50 -8.67 -3.76
C VAL A 50 13.42 -7.81 -5.01
N GLN A 51 12.44 -8.08 -5.88
CA GLN A 51 12.15 -7.29 -7.06
C GLN A 51 11.86 -5.83 -6.69
N CYS A 52 11.01 -5.59 -5.69
CA CYS A 52 10.71 -4.22 -5.23
C CYS A 52 11.98 -3.45 -4.85
N ARG A 53 12.89 -4.06 -4.07
CA ARG A 53 14.14 -3.38 -3.67
C ARG A 53 15.05 -3.09 -4.85
N ASN A 54 15.10 -3.99 -5.84
CA ASN A 54 15.93 -3.81 -7.02
C ASN A 54 15.40 -2.68 -7.92
N GLU A 55 14.09 -2.51 -8.01
CA GLU A 55 13.44 -1.45 -8.79
C GLU A 55 13.39 -0.10 -8.05
N CYS A 56 13.43 -0.11 -6.72
CA CYS A 56 13.28 1.06 -5.87
C CYS A 56 14.20 2.25 -6.23
N PRO A 57 15.51 2.08 -6.52
CA PRO A 57 16.38 3.19 -6.94
C PRO A 57 15.97 3.84 -8.28
N GLY A 58 15.23 3.13 -9.12
CA GLY A 58 14.65 3.68 -10.35
C GLY A 58 13.37 4.49 -10.12
N VAL A 59 12.72 4.29 -8.98
CA VAL A 59 11.46 4.96 -8.59
C VAL A 59 11.71 6.17 -7.69
N PHE A 60 12.67 6.05 -6.78
CA PHE A 60 13.03 7.06 -5.78
C PHE A 60 14.50 7.44 -5.90
N ALA A 61 14.78 8.75 -5.99
CA ALA A 61 16.14 9.27 -6.14
C ALA A 61 16.83 9.53 -4.80
N ASP A 62 16.06 9.76 -3.73
CA ASP A 62 16.59 10.26 -2.46
C ASP A 62 15.78 9.77 -1.25
N ARG A 63 16.39 9.94 -0.08
CA ARG A 63 15.84 9.51 1.22
C ARG A 63 14.54 10.22 1.58
N ASP A 64 14.40 11.49 1.25
CA ASP A 64 13.25 12.29 1.64
C ASP A 64 12.02 11.89 0.81
N SER A 65 12.22 11.58 -0.47
CA SER A 65 11.23 10.95 -1.36
C SER A 65 10.78 9.58 -0.84
N LEU A 66 11.69 8.78 -0.28
CA LEU A 66 11.36 7.50 0.35
C LEU A 66 10.51 7.68 1.62
N MET A 67 10.89 8.61 2.49
CA MET A 67 10.10 8.92 3.70
C MET A 67 8.73 9.50 3.36
N ALA A 68 8.65 10.36 2.35
CA ALA A 68 7.39 10.89 1.85
C ALA A 68 6.47 9.76 1.34
N PHE A 69 7.01 8.81 0.59
CA PHE A 69 6.27 7.64 0.14
C PHE A 69 5.81 6.74 1.29
N GLU A 70 6.69 6.43 2.24
CA GLU A 70 6.36 5.64 3.42
C GLU A 70 5.26 6.30 4.27
N SER A 71 5.11 7.63 4.21
CA SER A 71 4.05 8.35 4.94
C SER A 71 2.66 8.30 4.26
N LEU A 72 2.58 7.77 3.04
CA LEU A 72 1.34 7.71 2.28
C LEU A 72 0.35 6.72 2.90
N SER A 73 -0.93 6.99 2.66
CA SER A 73 -1.97 5.97 2.87
C SER A 73 -1.81 4.85 1.84
N CYS A 74 -2.24 3.64 2.18
CA CYS A 74 -2.13 2.51 1.26
C CYS A 74 -2.74 2.73 -0.13
N PRO A 75 -3.93 3.35 -0.29
CA PRO A 75 -4.45 3.68 -1.62
C PRO A 75 -3.49 4.56 -2.42
N ASN A 76 -2.93 5.59 -1.79
CA ASN A 76 -2.02 6.54 -2.43
C ASN A 76 -0.65 5.90 -2.75
N ALA A 77 -0.14 5.05 -1.86
CA ALA A 77 1.11 4.32 -2.08
C ALA A 77 0.98 3.34 -3.27
N ILE A 78 -0.16 2.64 -3.37
CA ILE A 78 -0.45 1.74 -4.49
C ILE A 78 -0.56 2.54 -5.79
N GLU A 79 -1.33 3.62 -5.81
CA GLU A 79 -1.50 4.46 -6.99
C GLU A 79 -0.17 5.07 -7.46
N TYR A 80 0.69 5.51 -6.53
CA TYR A 80 1.98 6.10 -6.88
C TYR A 80 2.88 5.12 -7.66
N VAL A 81 2.95 3.86 -7.22
CA VAL A 81 3.79 2.83 -7.86
C VAL A 81 3.10 2.26 -9.10
N ASP A 82 1.84 1.83 -8.99
CA ASP A 82 1.12 1.18 -10.10
C ASP A 82 0.75 2.19 -11.21
N GLY A 83 0.44 3.43 -10.82
CA GLY A 83 0.19 4.54 -11.74
C GLY A 83 1.46 4.98 -12.48
N LYS A 84 2.64 4.88 -11.85
CA LYS A 84 3.92 5.06 -12.56
C LYS A 84 4.21 3.88 -13.49
N SER A 85 4.01 2.64 -13.04
CA SER A 85 4.23 1.43 -13.85
C SER A 85 3.35 1.37 -15.10
N THR A 86 2.08 1.78 -14.98
CA THR A 86 1.15 1.84 -16.12
C THR A 86 1.53 2.92 -17.14
N LYS A 87 2.08 4.06 -16.69
CA LYS A 87 2.62 5.09 -17.59
C LYS A 87 3.91 4.63 -18.29
N ALA A 88 4.80 3.94 -17.59
CA ALA A 88 6.01 3.36 -18.20
C ALA A 88 5.67 2.27 -19.24
N ALA A 89 4.68 1.42 -18.97
CA ALA A 89 4.22 0.39 -19.91
C ALA A 89 3.49 0.95 -21.15
N SER A 90 2.89 2.15 -21.05
CA SER A 90 2.28 2.85 -22.18
C SER A 90 3.30 3.50 -23.13
N THR A 91 4.53 3.77 -22.69
CA THR A 91 5.61 4.27 -23.56
C THR A 91 6.35 3.10 -24.19
N LYS A 92 5.71 2.43 -25.15
CA LYS A 92 6.41 1.56 -26.10
C LYS A 92 7.14 2.46 -27.12
N PRO A 93 8.49 2.45 -27.21
CA PRO A 93 9.18 3.13 -28.30
C PRO A 93 8.80 2.44 -29.61
N ARG A 94 8.38 3.23 -30.59
CA ARG A 94 8.22 2.81 -31.98
C ARG A 94 9.48 3.19 -32.75
#